data_AF-A0A940RD16-F1
#
_entry.id   AF-A0A940RD16-F1
#
_cell.length_a   1.000
_cell.length_b   1.000
_cell.length_c   1.000
_cell.angle_alpha   90.00
_cell.angle_beta   90.00
_cell.angle_gamma   90.00
#
_symmetry.space_group_name_H-M   'P 1'
#
loop_
_entity.id
_entity.type
_entity.pdbx_description
1 polymer ?
#
loop_
_entity_poly.entity_id
_entity_poly.type
_entity_poly.pdbx_seq_one_letter_code
_entity_poly.pdbx_strand_id
1 'polypeptide(L)' 'MRPLVVKDTLRNPFKGIGKPEPLKGKLAGCWSRRITDEHRLVYAVKDKRLHILQFRFHYDK' A
#
# COMPACT_ATOMS: atom_id res chain seq x y z
N MET A 1 12.31 2.14 3.36
CA MET A 1 11.39 1.24 2.62
C MET A 1 11.53 -0.18 3.15
N ARG A 2 10.50 -0.79 3.77
CA ARG A 2 10.54 -2.24 4.06
C ARG A 2 10.38 -2.98 2.72
N PRO A 3 11.45 -3.57 2.14
CA PRO A 3 11.39 -4.10 0.78
C PRO A 3 10.36 -5.23 0.65
N LEU A 4 10.10 -5.91 1.76
CA LEU A 4 9.18 -7.03 1.86
C LEU A 4 7.73 -6.64 1.56
N VAL A 5 7.26 -5.49 2.07
CA VAL A 5 5.85 -5.08 1.92
C VAL A 5 5.54 -4.75 0.46
N VAL A 6 6.41 -3.99 -0.21
CA VAL A 6 6.20 -3.60 -1.61
C VAL A 6 6.29 -4.81 -2.55
N LYS A 7 7.27 -5.70 -2.33
CA LYS A 7 7.40 -6.96 -3.09
C LYS A 7 6.16 -7.85 -2.91
N ASP A 8 5.62 -7.93 -1.69
CA ASP A 8 4.41 -8.69 -1.43
C ASP A 8 3.18 -8.02 -2.07
N THR A 9 3.06 -6.69 -2.05
CA THR A 9 1.96 -5.98 -2.74
C THR A 9 1.97 -6.22 -4.25
N LEU A 10 3.13 -6.35 -4.88
CA LEU A 10 3.23 -6.69 -6.30
C LEU A 10 2.72 -8.11 -6.63
N ARG A 11 2.91 -9.06 -5.71
CA ARG A 11 2.50 -10.46 -5.88
C ARG A 11 1.05 -10.70 -5.45
N ASN A 12 0.65 -10.06 -4.35
CA ASN A 12 -0.61 -10.23 -3.65
C ASN A 12 -1.19 -8.86 -3.25
N PRO A 13 -1.75 -8.09 -4.20
CA PRO A 13 -2.18 -6.72 -3.93
C PRO A 13 -3.37 -6.60 -2.97
N PHE A 14 -4.15 -7.65 -2.75
CA PHE A 14 -5.39 -7.59 -1.95
C PHE A 14 -5.39 -8.49 -0.71
N LYS A 15 -4.26 -9.16 -0.43
CA LYS A 15 -4.10 -10.09 0.71
C LYS A 15 -2.64 -10.11 1.17
N GLY A 16 -2.35 -10.68 2.34
CA GLY A 16 -0.97 -10.85 2.83
C GLY A 16 -0.55 -9.83 3.90
N ILE A 17 0.75 -9.51 3.92
CA ILE A 17 1.41 -8.76 5.01
C ILE A 17 0.80 -7.36 5.20
N GLY A 18 0.81 -6.82 6.42
CA GLY A 18 0.39 -5.43 6.62
C GLY A 18 -1.10 -5.18 6.40
N LYS A 19 -1.95 -6.22 6.42
CA LYS A 19 -3.42 -6.13 6.45
C LYS A 19 -3.96 -5.17 5.38
N PRO A 20 -3.96 -5.56 4.10
CA PRO A 20 -4.52 -4.74 3.04
C PRO A 20 -6.01 -4.49 3.26
N GLU A 21 -6.40 -3.23 3.28
CA GLU A 21 -7.76 -2.77 3.53
C GLU A 21 -8.23 -1.90 2.35
N PRO A 22 -9.41 -2.18 1.75
CA PRO A 22 -9.97 -1.33 0.71
C PRO A 22 -10.45 -0.01 1.31
N LEU A 23 -10.08 1.09 0.66
CA LEU A 23 -10.51 2.43 1.06
C LEU A 23 -11.92 2.74 0.53
N LYS A 24 -12.62 3.65 1.21
CA LYS A 24 -14.00 4.03 0.92
C LYS A 24 -14.11 5.51 0.52
N GLY A 25 -15.28 5.90 0.03
CA GLY A 25 -15.59 7.30 -0.33
C GLY A 25 -14.78 7.76 -1.54
N LYS A 26 -14.15 8.94 -1.44
CA LYS A 26 -13.33 9.54 -2.53
C LYS A 26 -12.14 8.68 -2.95
N LEU A 27 -11.71 7.73 -2.11
CA LEU A 27 -10.63 6.79 -2.39
C LEU A 27 -11.14 5.38 -2.69
N ALA A 28 -12.42 5.22 -3.02
CA ALA A 28 -12.96 3.94 -3.46
C ALA A 28 -12.16 3.41 -4.68
N GLY A 29 -11.80 2.13 -4.64
CA GLY A 29 -10.89 1.51 -5.61
C GLY A 29 -9.40 1.59 -5.24
N CYS A 30 -9.05 2.34 -4.19
CA CYS A 30 -7.71 2.34 -3.61
C CYS A 30 -7.63 1.38 -2.41
N TRP A 31 -6.40 1.05 -2.03
CA TRP A 31 -6.05 0.12 -0.97
C TRP A 31 -5.00 0.74 -0.06
N SER A 32 -5.09 0.40 1.23
CA SER A 32 -4.12 0.79 2.26
C SER A 32 -3.46 -0.45 2.85
N ARG A 33 -2.15 -0.38 3.07
CA ARG A 33 -1.37 -1.42 3.76
C ARG A 33 -0.53 -0.81 4.87
N ARG A 34 -0.45 -1.48 6.02
CA ARG A 34 0.45 -1.11 7.11
C ARG A 34 1.88 -1.49 6.79
N ILE A 35 2.78 -0.50 6.82
CA ILE A 35 4.22 -0.71 6.71
C ILE A 35 4.82 -0.81 8.12
N THR A 36 4.41 0.14 8.97
CA THR A 36 4.62 0.19 10.41
C THR A 36 3.29 0.57 11.06
N ASP A 37 3.24 0.73 12.39
CA ASP A 37 2.02 1.17 13.06
C ASP A 37 1.58 2.58 12.61
N GLU A 38 2.55 3.45 12.33
CA GLU A 38 2.35 4.83 11.88
C GLU A 38 2.21 4.97 10.36
N HIS A 39 2.98 4.20 9.59
CA HIS A 39 3.08 4.41 8.14
C HIS A 39 2.16 3.49 7.34
N ARG A 40 1.52 4.07 6.31
CA ARG A 40 0.66 3.36 5.36
C ARG A 40 1.17 3.52 3.93
N LEU A 41 1.13 2.42 3.18
CA LEU A 41 1.23 2.40 1.73
C LEU A 41 -0.20 2.52 1.18
N VAL A 42 -0.47 3.57 0.41
CA VAL A 42 -1.74 3.73 -0.31
C VAL A 42 -1.49 3.54 -1.80
N TYR A 43 -2.27 2.67 -2.43
CA TYR A 43 -2.09 2.28 -3.82
C TYR A 43 -3.40 1.91 -4.49
N ALA A 44 -3.40 1.90 -5.82
CA ALA A 44 -4.46 1.34 -6.64
C ALA A 44 -3.88 0.31 -7.61
N VAL A 45 -4.70 -0.66 -8.02
CA VAL A 45 -4.34 -1.63 -9.06
C VAL A 45 -5.16 -1.31 -10.29
N LYS A 46 -4.50 -0.91 -11.38
CA LYS A 46 -5.15 -0.59 -12.65
C LYS A 46 -4.26 -1.07 -13.79
N ASP A 47 -4.84 -1.61 -14.86
CA ASP A 47 -4.11 -2.06 -16.06
C ASP A 47 -2.93 -3.00 -15.75
N LYS A 48 -3.12 -3.90 -14.77
CA LYS A 48 -2.08 -4.81 -14.24
C LYS A 48 -0.84 -4.10 -13.67
N ARG A 49 -0.97 -2.82 -13.31
CA ARG A 49 0.06 -1.99 -12.70
C ARG A 49 -0.36 -1.56 -11.31
N LEU A 50 0.65 -1.41 -10.44
CA LEU A 50 0.48 -0.86 -9.11
C LEU A 50 0.75 0.64 -9.15
N HIS A 51 -0.27 1.44 -8.87
CA HIS A 51 -0.14 2.90 -8.76
C HIS A 51 0.01 3.27 -7.30
N ILE A 52 1.20 3.73 -6.89
CA ILE A 52 1.44 4.19 -5.52
C ILE A 52 0.98 5.65 -5.42
N LEU A 53 -0.01 5.90 -4.57
CA LEU A 53 -0.60 7.22 -4.35
C LEU A 53 0.02 7.95 -3.16
N GLN A 54 0.37 7.18 -2.12
CA GLN A 54 1.03 7.71 -0.95
C GLN A 54 1.96 6.67 -0.36
N PHE A 55 3.17 7.12 -0.03
CA PHE A 55 4.16 6.34 0.68
C PHE A 55 4.90 7.27 1.64
N ARG A 56 4.30 7.52 2.81
CA ARG A 56 4.97 8.34 3.82
C ARG A 56 5.99 7.47 4.54
N PHE A 57 7.26 7.66 4.23
CA PHE A 57 8.35 7.57 5.19
C PHE A 57 8.63 9.00 5.65
N HIS A 58 8.69 9.24 6.96
CA HIS A 58 9.56 10.31 7.43
C HIS A 58 10.97 9.74 7.23
N TYR A 59 11.73 10.31 6.29
CA TYR A 59 13.17 10.10 6.30
C TYR A 59 13.65 10.89 7.52
N ASP A 60 13.83 10.22 8.66
CA ASP A 60 14.85 10.70 9.57
C ASP A 60 16.18 10.47 8.86
N LYS A 61 16.92 11.56 8.69
CA LYS A 61 18.29 11.54 8.17
C LYS A 61 19.20 10.78 9.13
#